data_AF-A0A4Y2CJZ2-F1
#
_entry.id   AF-A0A4Y2CJZ2-F1
#
_cell.length_a   1.000
_cell.length_b   1.000
_cell.length_c   1.000
_cell.angle_alpha   90.00
_cell.angle_beta   90.00
_cell.angle_gamma   90.00
#
_symmetry.space_group_name_H-M   'P 1'
#
loop_
_entity.id
_entity.type
_entity.pdbx_description
1 polymer ?
#
loop_
_entity_poly.entity_id
_entity_poly.type
_entity_poly.pdbx_seq_one_letter_code
_entity_poly.pdbx_strand_id
1 'polypeptide(L)'
;MNKVKFKQSTSDPCIFIRKEKKVEKIIIFLYVDNLLIAGPDPDEVKIVINLLQNEFEMSKSAPATEFLGIRLLFTPTEFKLDQEEYIDKMLKRFKMSDCKPCSTPLEPKCTPADFANSELFEGPFHELIGSLLYLAVRTRPDILFSVNELSQPASGETCCC
;
A
#
# COMPACT_ATOMS: atom_id res chain seq x y z
N MET A 1 -20.80 14.33 8.21
CA MET A 1 -19.68 14.61 9.13
C MET A 1 -19.91 15.70 10.19
N ASN A 2 -20.61 16.82 9.92
CA ASN A 2 -20.76 17.91 10.91
C ASN A 2 -21.48 17.49 12.22
N LYS A 3 -22.32 16.45 12.18
CA LYS A 3 -22.98 15.88 13.36
C LYS A 3 -22.04 15.11 14.30
N VAL A 4 -20.85 14.70 13.85
CA VAL A 4 -19.97 13.75 14.56
C VAL A 4 -18.60 14.37 14.89
N LYS A 5 -18.46 15.70 14.74
CA LYS A 5 -17.27 16.51 15.10
C LYS A 5 -15.93 16.03 14.50
N PHE A 6 -15.97 15.28 13.41
CA PHE A 6 -14.78 14.96 12.64
C PHE A 6 -14.34 16.17 11.82
N LYS A 7 -13.04 16.44 11.83
CA LYS A 7 -12.41 17.43 10.96
C LYS A 7 -11.51 16.72 9.97
N GLN A 8 -11.57 17.13 8.71
CA GLN A 8 -10.63 16.66 7.70
C GLN A 8 -9.21 17.09 8.08
N SER A 9 -8.24 16.21 7.87
CA SER A 9 -6.84 16.49 8.08
C SER A 9 -6.34 17.46 7.03
N THR A 10 -5.44 18.37 7.44
CA THR A 10 -4.77 19.30 6.51
C THR A 10 -3.67 18.64 5.71
N SER A 11 -3.13 17.51 6.19
CA SER A 11 -2.05 16.78 5.54
C SER A 11 -2.54 15.78 4.49
N ASP A 12 -3.74 15.23 4.69
CA ASP A 12 -4.34 14.27 3.76
C ASP A 12 -5.88 14.42 3.79
N PRO A 13 -6.51 14.83 2.67
CA PRO A 13 -7.97 14.95 2.55
C PRO A 13 -8.73 13.65 2.83
N CYS A 14 -8.07 12.49 2.72
CA CYS A 14 -8.66 11.18 2.98
C CYS A 14 -8.73 10.85 4.49
N ILE A 15 -8.09 11.65 5.34
CA ILE A 15 -8.04 11.41 6.78
C ILE A 15 -9.00 12.37 7.50
N PHE A 16 -9.88 11.83 8.34
CA PHE A 16 -10.77 12.59 9.23
C PHE A 16 -10.45 12.27 10.69
N ILE A 17 -10.33 13.30 11.52
CA ILE A 17 -9.89 13.18 12.91
C ILE A 17 -10.94 13.79 13.84
N ARG A 18 -11.37 13.03 14.84
CA ARG A 18 -12.20 13.50 15.95
C ARG A 18 -11.32 13.77 17.18
N LYS A 19 -11.00 15.06 17.34
CA LYS A 19 -10.26 15.75 18.42
C LYS A 19 -11.12 16.30 19.58
N GLU A 20 -11.44 15.59 20.66
CA GLU A 20 -12.21 16.19 21.78
C GLU A 20 -11.49 16.11 23.13
N LYS A 21 -11.72 17.10 24.02
CA LYS A 21 -11.01 17.21 25.32
C LYS A 21 -11.32 16.06 26.31
N LYS A 22 -12.43 15.35 26.12
CA LYS A 22 -12.94 14.29 27.02
C LYS A 22 -13.23 12.97 26.31
N VAL A 23 -12.98 12.89 25.01
CA VAL A 23 -13.24 11.69 24.20
C VAL A 23 -11.94 11.30 23.54
N GLU A 24 -11.68 10.01 23.53
CA GLU A 24 -10.52 9.45 22.89
C GLU A 24 -10.45 9.79 21.40
N LYS A 25 -9.23 9.91 20.89
CA LYS A 25 -8.98 10.29 19.50
C LYS A 25 -9.45 9.17 18.57
N ILE A 26 -10.35 9.50 17.64
CA ILE A 26 -10.73 8.60 16.54
C ILE A 26 -10.22 9.17 15.22
N ILE A 27 -9.69 8.28 14.39
CA ILE A 27 -9.21 8.56 13.04
C ILE A 27 -10.03 7.68 12.08
N ILE A 28 -10.56 8.31 11.05
CA ILE A 28 -11.17 7.63 9.91
C ILE A 28 -10.25 7.90 8.71
N PHE A 29 -9.83 6.85 8.03
CA PHE A 29 -9.17 6.93 6.74
C PHE A 29 -10.10 6.38 5.67
N LEU A 30 -10.39 7.21 4.68
CA LEU A 30 -11.31 6.90 3.58
C LEU A 30 -10.53 6.77 2.29
N TYR A 31 -10.61 5.61 1.64
CA TYR A 31 -10.03 5.40 0.31
C TYR A 31 -11.08 4.82 -0.62
N VAL A 32 -11.61 5.66 -1.50
CA VAL A 32 -12.73 5.32 -2.41
C VAL A 32 -13.86 4.67 -1.60
N ASP A 33 -14.12 3.37 -1.78
CA ASP A 33 -15.19 2.64 -1.12
C ASP A 33 -14.77 1.97 0.20
N ASN A 34 -13.50 2.07 0.59
CA ASN A 34 -12.96 1.43 1.79
C ASN A 34 -12.79 2.45 2.92
N LEU A 35 -13.28 2.10 4.11
CA LEU A 35 -13.02 2.85 5.34
C LEU A 35 -12.15 2.04 6.30
N LEU A 36 -11.14 2.68 6.86
CA LEU A 36 -10.40 2.21 8.01
C LEU A 36 -10.66 3.15 9.19
N ILE A 37 -11.12 2.61 10.31
CA ILE A 37 -11.46 3.38 11.51
C ILE A 37 -10.59 2.90 12.66
N ALA A 38 -9.87 3.82 13.29
CA ALA A 38 -8.92 3.52 14.35
C ALA A 38 -9.13 4.47 15.54
N GLY A 39 -9.05 3.92 16.75
CA GLY A 39 -9.12 4.65 18.00
C GLY A 39 -8.64 3.77 19.16
N PRO A 40 -8.26 4.35 20.30
CA PRO A 40 -7.72 3.60 21.43
C PRO A 40 -8.83 2.93 22.26
N ASP A 41 -10.07 3.40 22.17
CA ASP A 41 -11.25 2.82 22.80
C ASP A 41 -12.09 2.05 21.76
N PRO A 42 -12.12 0.70 21.82
CA PRO A 42 -12.90 -0.11 20.88
C PRO A 42 -14.41 0.14 20.92
N ASP A 43 -14.96 0.55 22.06
CA ASP A 43 -16.40 0.79 22.18
C ASP A 43 -16.80 2.12 21.54
N GLU A 44 -15.97 3.16 21.69
CA GLU A 44 -16.10 4.40 20.94
C GLU A 44 -15.95 4.18 19.42
N VAL A 45 -15.04 3.30 19.00
CA VAL A 45 -14.92 2.91 17.58
C VAL A 45 -16.20 2.22 17.09
N LYS A 46 -16.77 1.30 17.86
CA LYS A 46 -18.05 0.65 17.52
C LYS A 46 -19.20 1.65 17.42
N ILE A 47 -19.27 2.64 18.32
CA ILE A 47 -20.28 3.70 18.26
C ILE A 47 -20.16 4.45 16.92
N VAL A 48 -18.94 4.84 16.53
CA VAL A 48 -18.72 5.52 15.24
C VAL A 48 -19.08 4.63 14.05
N ILE A 49 -18.72 3.34 14.08
CA ILE A 49 -19.09 2.38 13.04
C ILE A 49 -20.63 2.31 12.90
N ASN A 50 -21.35 2.14 14.01
CA ASN A 50 -22.81 2.04 13.99
C ASN A 50 -23.47 3.33 13.48
N LEU A 51 -22.93 4.50 13.85
CA LEU A 51 -23.41 5.78 13.34
C LEU A 51 -23.24 5.88 11.82
N LEU A 52 -22.11 5.40 11.28
CA LEU A 52 -21.86 5.40 9.85
C LEU A 52 -22.75 4.38 9.12
N GLN A 53 -22.93 3.18 9.66
CA GLN A 53 -23.81 2.14 9.10
C GLN A 53 -25.28 2.56 9.05
N ASN A 54 -25.72 3.44 9.96
CA ASN A 54 -27.08 3.98 9.94
C ASN A 54 -27.28 5.05 8.86
N GLU A 55 -26.22 5.72 8.42
CA GLU A 55 -26.27 6.82 7.45
C GLU A 55 -25.86 6.37 6.04
N PHE A 56 -25.09 5.28 5.92
CA PHE A 56 -24.54 4.78 4.67
C PHE A 56 -24.72 3.26 4.54
N GLU A 57 -24.92 2.79 3.31
CA GLU A 57 -24.87 1.37 3.00
C GLU A 57 -23.43 0.86 3.15
N MET A 58 -23.17 0.16 4.25
CA MET A 58 -21.87 -0.39 4.57
C MET A 58 -21.97 -1.90 4.77
N SER A 59 -20.92 -2.61 4.36
CA SER A 59 -20.76 -4.02 4.70
C SER A 59 -20.56 -4.22 6.21
N LYS A 60 -20.59 -5.47 6.67
CA LYS A 60 -20.29 -5.80 8.06
C LYS A 60 -18.86 -5.37 8.37
N SER A 61 -18.70 -4.62 9.46
CA SER A 61 -17.38 -4.26 9.97
C SER A 61 -16.70 -5.46 10.60
N ALA A 62 -15.39 -5.54 10.42
CA ALA A 62 -14.52 -6.52 11.06
C ALA A 62 -13.19 -5.83 11.43
N PRO A 63 -12.43 -6.38 12.39
CA PRO A 63 -11.05 -5.95 12.61
C PRO A 63 -10.27 -6.03 11.30
N ALA A 64 -9.58 -4.95 10.95
CA ALA A 64 -8.86 -4.87 9.68
C ALA A 64 -7.64 -5.81 9.72
N THR A 65 -7.62 -6.80 8.83
CA THR A 65 -6.48 -7.69 8.61
C THR A 65 -5.74 -7.36 7.31
N GLU A 66 -6.41 -6.66 6.40
CA GLU A 66 -5.85 -6.11 5.17
C GLU A 66 -6.51 -4.75 4.88
N PHE A 67 -5.73 -3.79 4.38
CA PHE A 67 -6.25 -2.55 3.82
C PHE A 67 -5.43 -2.15 2.58
N LEU A 68 -6.08 -2.09 1.42
CA LEU A 68 -5.44 -1.81 0.12
C LEU A 68 -4.29 -2.78 -0.20
N GLY A 69 -4.44 -4.08 0.06
CA GLY A 69 -3.35 -5.04 -0.16
C GLY A 69 -2.13 -4.85 0.74
N ILE A 70 -2.30 -4.13 1.87
CA ILE A 70 -1.35 -4.13 2.99
C ILE A 70 -1.95 -4.96 4.10
N ARG A 71 -1.22 -5.99 4.52
CA ARG A 71 -1.59 -6.83 5.65
C ARG A 71 -1.30 -6.11 6.96
N LEU A 72 -2.29 -6.12 7.85
CA LEU A 72 -2.27 -5.49 9.16
C LEU A 72 -2.17 -6.60 10.21
N LEU A 73 -1.02 -6.66 10.89
CA LEU A 73 -0.74 -7.68 11.91
C LEU A 73 -0.63 -7.00 13.27
N PHE A 74 -1.58 -7.31 14.16
CA PHE A 74 -1.61 -6.82 15.52
C PHE A 74 -1.16 -7.93 16.47
N THR A 75 -0.11 -7.67 17.23
CA THR A 75 0.29 -8.49 18.37
C THR A 75 0.12 -7.69 19.65
N PRO A 76 0.13 -8.31 20.85
CA PRO A 76 0.03 -7.57 22.10
C PRO A 76 1.11 -6.50 22.31
N THR A 77 2.25 -6.63 21.64
CA THR A 77 3.43 -5.76 21.82
C THR A 77 3.81 -4.95 20.59
N GLU A 78 3.40 -5.39 19.40
CA GLU A 78 3.86 -4.85 18.12
C GLU A 78 2.72 -4.75 17.12
N PHE A 79 2.83 -3.74 16.25
CA PHE A 79 2.03 -3.59 15.05
C PHE A 79 2.93 -3.74 13.84
N LYS A 80 2.62 -4.68 12.95
CA LYS A 80 3.39 -4.97 11.73
C LYS A 80 2.53 -4.73 10.49
N LEU A 81 3.20 -4.19 9.47
CA LEU A 81 2.67 -3.95 8.14
C LEU A 81 3.53 -4.71 7.14
N ASP A 82 2.91 -5.47 6.26
CA ASP A 82 3.62 -6.12 5.16
C ASP A 82 2.72 -6.28 3.93
N GLN A 83 3.33 -6.68 2.81
CA GLN A 83 2.65 -6.91 1.53
C GLN A 83 3.03 -8.27 0.94
N GLU A 84 3.34 -9.26 1.77
CA GLU A 84 3.81 -10.58 1.32
C GLU A 84 2.85 -11.21 0.29
N GLU A 85 1.55 -11.22 0.59
CA GLU A 85 0.54 -11.80 -0.31
C GLU A 85 0.42 -11.02 -1.64
N TYR A 86 0.60 -9.71 -1.61
CA TYR A 86 0.61 -8.91 -2.84
C TYR A 86 1.85 -9.24 -3.68
N ILE A 87 3.04 -9.36 -3.05
CA ILE A 87 4.28 -9.74 -3.72
C ILE A 87 4.12 -11.11 -4.37
N ASP A 88 3.60 -12.10 -3.66
CA ASP A 88 3.38 -13.45 -4.19
C ASP A 88 2.43 -13.46 -5.38
N LYS A 89 1.31 -12.72 -5.30
CA LYS A 89 0.36 -12.56 -6.41
C LYS A 89 1.03 -11.88 -7.62
N MET A 90 1.82 -10.84 -7.38
CA MET A 90 2.57 -10.14 -8.42
C MET A 90 3.58 -11.08 -9.10
N LEU A 91 4.41 -11.79 -8.34
CA LEU A 91 5.39 -12.74 -8.88
C LEU A 91 4.73 -13.84 -9.70
N LYS A 92 3.60 -14.39 -9.24
CA LYS A 92 2.82 -15.38 -10.02
C LYS A 92 2.27 -14.78 -11.32
N ARG A 93 1.71 -13.57 -11.26
CA ARG A 93 1.14 -12.86 -12.42
C ARG A 93 2.18 -12.65 -13.53
N PHE A 94 3.41 -12.30 -13.16
CA PHE A 94 4.50 -12.05 -14.10
C PHE A 94 5.40 -13.28 -14.36
N LYS A 95 4.99 -14.48 -13.90
CA LYS A 95 5.75 -15.75 -14.06
C LYS A 95 7.17 -15.71 -13.46
N MET A 96 7.34 -14.99 -12.35
CA MET A 96 8.60 -14.83 -11.61
C MET A 96 8.59 -15.54 -10.26
N SER A 97 7.76 -16.56 -10.06
CA SER A 97 7.65 -17.26 -8.76
C SER A 97 8.95 -17.94 -8.31
N ASP A 98 9.80 -18.33 -9.26
CA ASP A 98 11.09 -18.96 -8.99
C ASP A 98 12.26 -17.96 -8.97
N CYS A 99 11.97 -16.64 -8.96
CA CYS A 99 13.01 -15.63 -8.91
C CYS A 99 13.81 -15.73 -7.61
N LYS A 100 15.13 -15.56 -7.69
CA LYS A 100 15.98 -15.56 -6.51
C LYS A 100 15.89 -14.22 -5.78
N PRO A 101 15.84 -14.22 -4.44
CA PRO A 101 15.88 -12.98 -3.68
C PRO A 101 17.20 -12.25 -3.93
N CYS A 102 17.12 -10.93 -4.12
CA CYS A 102 18.28 -10.06 -4.27
C CYS A 102 18.23 -8.94 -3.23
N SER A 103 19.33 -8.72 -2.51
CA SER A 103 19.45 -7.64 -1.52
C SER A 103 19.66 -6.28 -2.15
N THR A 104 20.16 -6.24 -3.39
CA THR A 104 20.48 -5.01 -4.12
C THR A 104 19.75 -5.05 -5.46
N PRO A 105 18.53 -4.48 -5.54
CA PRO A 105 17.67 -4.67 -6.71
C PRO A 105 18.25 -4.08 -8.00
N LEU A 106 19.15 -3.10 -7.91
CA LEU A 106 19.96 -2.58 -9.02
C LEU A 106 21.30 -2.07 -8.48
N GLU A 107 22.42 -2.44 -9.09
CA GLU A 107 23.72 -1.89 -8.68
C GLU A 107 23.86 -0.43 -9.16
N PRO A 108 24.37 0.48 -8.32
CA PRO A 108 24.65 1.84 -8.75
C PRO A 108 25.67 1.83 -9.89
N LYS A 109 25.33 2.45 -11.02
CA LYS A 109 26.12 2.55 -12.27
C LYS A 109 25.99 1.39 -13.26
N CYS A 110 25.02 0.48 -13.09
CA CYS A 110 24.67 -0.42 -14.18
C CYS A 110 24.32 0.36 -15.45
N THR A 111 24.78 -0.14 -16.58
CA THR A 111 24.50 0.34 -17.93
C THR A 111 23.72 -0.75 -18.69
N PRO A 112 23.01 -0.41 -19.77
CA PRO A 112 22.35 -1.43 -20.60
C PRO A 112 23.30 -2.54 -21.08
N ALA A 113 24.59 -2.24 -21.22
CA ALA A 113 25.61 -3.23 -21.60
C ALA A 113 25.78 -4.35 -20.56
N ASP A 114 25.54 -4.07 -19.28
CA ASP A 114 25.63 -5.06 -18.20
C ASP A 114 24.50 -6.10 -18.28
N PHE A 115 23.41 -5.76 -18.98
CA PHE A 115 22.24 -6.61 -19.21
C PHE A 115 22.14 -7.13 -20.65
N ALA A 116 23.18 -6.94 -21.47
CA ALA A 116 23.15 -7.32 -22.89
C ALA A 116 22.90 -8.82 -23.14
N ASN A 117 23.25 -9.67 -22.17
CA ASN A 117 23.05 -11.12 -22.23
C ASN A 117 21.86 -11.61 -21.38
N SER A 118 21.09 -10.70 -20.78
CA SER A 118 19.98 -11.05 -19.92
C SER A 118 18.70 -11.27 -20.74
N GLU A 119 17.77 -12.03 -20.18
CA GLU A 119 16.53 -12.36 -20.90
C GLU A 119 15.64 -11.12 -20.96
N LEU A 120 15.18 -10.79 -22.17
CA LEU A 120 14.23 -9.68 -22.34
C LEU A 120 12.89 -10.08 -21.73
N PHE A 121 12.33 -9.18 -20.91
CA PHE A 121 10.99 -9.38 -20.38
C PHE A 121 9.93 -9.15 -21.47
N GLU A 122 9.22 -10.21 -21.86
CA GLU A 122 8.19 -10.16 -22.91
C GLU A 122 6.76 -9.88 -22.37
N GLY A 123 6.61 -9.60 -21.07
CA GLY A 123 5.31 -9.33 -20.45
C GLY A 123 4.85 -7.87 -20.54
N PRO A 124 3.71 -7.51 -19.92
CA PRO A 124 3.20 -6.15 -19.93
C PRO A 124 4.08 -5.26 -19.02
N PHE A 125 5.13 -4.68 -19.60
CA PHE A 125 6.16 -3.93 -18.89
C PHE A 125 5.61 -2.79 -18.02
N HIS A 126 4.73 -1.94 -18.57
CA HIS A 126 4.13 -0.84 -17.81
C HIS A 126 3.29 -1.31 -16.61
N GLU A 127 2.66 -2.48 -16.72
CA GLU A 127 1.89 -3.06 -15.63
C GLU A 127 2.82 -3.59 -14.51
N LEU A 128 3.95 -4.18 -14.88
CA LEU A 128 4.99 -4.59 -13.94
C LEU A 128 5.56 -3.38 -13.20
N ILE A 129 5.93 -2.32 -13.93
CA ILE A 129 6.43 -1.08 -13.33
C ILE A 129 5.40 -0.47 -12.38
N GLY A 130 4.12 -0.43 -12.77
CA GLY A 130 3.05 0.05 -11.90
C GLY A 130 2.91 -0.78 -10.61
N SER A 131 3.03 -2.10 -10.71
CA SER A 131 2.97 -3.02 -9.57
C SER A 131 4.18 -2.85 -8.62
N LEU A 132 5.38 -2.69 -9.18
CA LEU A 132 6.60 -2.44 -8.41
C LEU A 132 6.60 -1.06 -7.77
N LEU A 133 6.10 -0.04 -8.46
CA LEU A 133 5.96 1.31 -7.90
C LEU A 133 4.99 1.32 -6.71
N TYR A 134 3.89 0.56 -6.81
CA TYR A 134 2.97 0.39 -5.69
C TYR A 134 3.68 -0.18 -4.45
N LEU A 135 4.46 -1.26 -4.61
CA LEU A 135 5.28 -1.82 -3.52
C LEU A 135 6.25 -0.80 -2.95
N ALA A 136 6.96 -0.09 -3.83
CA ALA A 136 7.99 0.87 -3.46
C ALA A 136 7.46 2.02 -2.59
N VAL A 137 6.29 2.55 -2.96
CA VAL A 137 5.65 3.67 -2.24
C VAL A 137 5.03 3.23 -0.92
N ARG A 138 4.60 1.96 -0.81
CA ARG A 138 3.81 1.49 0.34
C ARG A 138 4.62 0.81 1.44
N THR A 139 5.45 -0.19 1.10
CA THR A 139 6.18 -0.98 2.12
C THR A 139 7.64 -1.32 1.78
N ARG A 140 8.06 -1.14 0.52
CA ARG A 140 9.41 -1.49 0.03
C ARG A 140 10.18 -0.28 -0.51
N PRO A 141 10.43 0.78 0.28
CA PRO A 141 11.13 1.96 -0.21
C PRO A 141 12.55 1.65 -0.72
N ASP A 142 13.13 0.53 -0.33
CA ASP A 142 14.43 0.02 -0.77
C ASP A 142 14.50 -0.29 -2.28
N ILE A 143 13.38 -0.61 -2.94
CA ILE A 143 13.36 -0.88 -4.40
C ILE A 143 13.07 0.37 -5.24
N LEU A 144 12.71 1.50 -4.61
CA LEU A 144 12.19 2.68 -5.31
C LEU A 144 13.18 3.23 -6.35
N PHE A 145 14.47 3.21 -6.03
CA PHE A 145 15.51 3.64 -6.97
C PHE A 145 15.50 2.80 -8.25
N SER A 146 15.53 1.47 -8.12
CA SER A 146 15.52 0.55 -9.26
C SER A 146 14.26 0.68 -10.11
N VAL A 147 13.10 0.84 -9.47
CA VAL A 147 11.83 1.06 -10.19
C VAL A 147 11.85 2.36 -10.98
N ASN A 148 12.39 3.43 -10.40
CA ASN A 148 12.49 4.72 -11.08
C ASN A 148 13.41 4.64 -12.31
N GLU A 149 14.58 3.99 -12.19
CA GLU A 149 15.48 3.79 -13.33
C GLU A 149 14.80 2.99 -14.45
N LEU A 150 14.11 1.90 -14.11
CA LEU A 150 13.35 1.10 -15.10
C LEU A 150 12.17 1.85 -15.73
N SER A 151 11.60 2.84 -15.03
CA SER A 151 10.47 3.63 -15.53
C SER A 151 10.87 4.70 -16.55
N GLN A 152 12.16 5.01 -16.66
CA GLN A 152 12.63 6.00 -17.63
C GLN A 152 12.48 5.44 -19.05
N PRO A 153 11.89 6.20 -19.99
CA PRO A 153 11.88 5.79 -21.38
C PRO A 153 13.32 5.74 -21.86
N ALA A 154 13.83 4.53 -22.13
CA ALA A 154 15.07 4.36 -22.86
C ALA A 154 14.96 5.18 -24.14
N SER A 155 15.77 6.22 -24.27
CA SER A 155 16.01 6.89 -25.54
C SER A 155 16.69 5.88 -26.46
N GLY A 156 15.90 5.03 -27.10
CA GLY A 156 16.35 3.94 -27.97
C GLY A 156 16.49 2.60 -27.25
N GLU A 157 15.56 1.69 -27.60
CA GLU A 157 15.71 0.23 -27.56
C GLU A 157 15.81 -0.46 -26.19
N THR A 158 14.69 -1.10 -25.82
CA THR A 158 14.55 -2.36 -25.03
C THR A 158 15.40 -2.53 -23.76
N CYS A 159 14.74 -2.53 -22.59
CA CYS A 159 15.36 -2.80 -21.30
C CYS A 159 15.27 -4.30 -20.95
N CYS A 160 16.42 -4.96 -20.80
CA CYS A 160 16.52 -6.37 -20.39
C CYS A 160 16.43 -6.50 -18.86
N CYS A 161 15.82 -7.59 -18.37
CA CYS A 161 15.72 -7.93 -16.94
C CYS A 161 16.74 -9.01 -16.56
#